data_AF-A0A0F9IWL0-F1
#
_entry.id   AF-A0A0F9IWL0-F1
#
_cell.length_a   1.000
_cell.length_b   1.000
_cell.length_c   1.000
_cell.angle_alpha   90.00
_cell.angle_beta   90.00
_cell.angle_gamma   90.00
#
_symmetry.space_group_name_H-M   'P 1'
#
loop_
_entity.id
_entity.type
_entity.pdbx_description
1 polymer ?
#
loop_
_entity_poly.entity_id
_entity_poly.type
_entity_poly.pdbx_seq_one_letter_code
_entity_poly.pdbx_strand_id
1 'polypeptide(L)' 'MTRKKKVLIVGNNHELNAVSERIFRLGGFETIICHDEYEARKLHRSEGDTIECVFYPKKHKKKD' A
#
# COMPACT_ATOMS: atom_id res chain seq x y z
N MET A 1 -18.35 15.03 4.65
CA MET A 1 -17.92 13.62 4.54
C MET A 1 -16.40 13.60 4.52
N THR A 2 -15.76 13.03 5.54
CA THR A 2 -14.30 12.89 5.59
C THR A 2 -13.90 11.86 4.54
N ARG A 3 -13.18 12.25 3.48
CA ARG A 3 -12.63 11.29 2.51
C ARG A 3 -11.72 10.33 3.28
N LYS A 4 -11.97 9.03 3.19
CA LYS A 4 -11.08 8.02 3.76
C LYS A 4 -9.74 8.10 3.04
N LYS A 5 -8.67 8.14 3.83
CA LYS A 5 -7.29 8.23 3.34
C LYS A 5 -6.88 6.86 2.80
N LYS A 6 -6.32 6.80 1.59
CA LYS A 6 -5.89 5.55 0.94
C LYS A 6 -4.39 5.35 1.09
N VAL A 7 -3.98 4.09 1.20
CA VAL A 7 -2.58 3.65 1.19
C VAL A 7 -2.36 2.71 0.03
N LEU A 8 -1.33 2.99 -0.76
CA LEU A 8 -0.94 2.16 -1.89
C LEU A 8 0.19 1.21 -1.48
N ILE A 9 -0.06 -0.09 -1.43
CA ILE A 9 0.90 -1.12 -1.07
C ILE A 9 1.50 -1.69 -2.36
N VAL A 10 2.81 -1.55 -2.55
CA VAL A 10 3.49 -1.94 -3.80
C VAL A 10 4.49 -3.06 -3.53
N GLY A 11 4.18 -4.25 -4.04
CA GLY A 11 5.07 -5.41 -3.90
C GLY A 11 4.46 -6.68 -4.48
N ASN A 12 5.32 -7.62 -4.85
CA ASN A 12 4.92 -8.92 -5.41
C ASN A 12 4.78 -10.03 -4.34
N ASN A 13 5.04 -9.72 -3.07
CA ASN A 13 4.97 -10.69 -1.99
C ASN A 13 3.57 -10.69 -1.35
N HIS A 14 2.72 -11.65 -1.75
CA HIS A 14 1.34 -11.74 -1.29
C HIS A 14 1.19 -11.80 0.24
N GLU A 15 2.05 -12.56 0.94
CA GLU A 15 1.99 -12.67 2.40
C GLU A 15 2.28 -11.34 3.08
N LEU A 16 3.35 -10.66 2.67
CA LEU A 16 3.70 -9.36 3.23
C LEU A 16 2.65 -8.29 2.89
N ASN A 17 2.09 -8.33 1.68
CA ASN A 17 1.02 -7.43 1.28
C ASN A 17 -0.22 -7.62 2.17
N ALA A 18 -0.61 -8.87 2.44
CA ALA A 18 -1.75 -9.18 3.30
C ALA A 18 -1.54 -8.73 4.76
N VAL A 19 -0.33 -8.94 5.30
CA VAL A 19 0.04 -8.43 6.65
C VAL A 19 -0.03 -6.90 6.68
N SER A 20 0.55 -6.25 5.68
CA SER A 20 0.57 -4.78 5.57
C SER A 20 -0.83 -4.20 5.43
N GLU A 21 -1.67 -4.82 4.59
CA GLU A 21 -3.07 -4.45 4.42
C GLU A 21 -3.83 -4.49 5.75
N ARG A 22 -3.68 -5.58 6.52
CA ARG A 22 -4.35 -5.73 7.81
C ARG A 22 -3.94 -4.62 8.79
N ILE A 23 -2.66 -4.27 8.82
CA ILE A 23 -2.14 -3.19 9.69
C ILE A 23 -2.76 -1.84 9.32
N PHE A 24 -2.79 -1.49 8.04
CA PHE A 24 -3.35 -0.21 7.59
C PHE A 24 -4.87 -0.14 7.79
N ARG A 25 -5.60 -1.23 7.53
CA ARG A 25 -7.05 -1.29 7.79
C ARG A 25 -7.39 -1.13 9.26
N LEU A 26 -6.59 -1.70 10.17
CA LEU A 26 -6.73 -1.47 11.62
C LEU A 26 -6.50 0.01 12.01
N GLY A 27 -5.65 0.72 11.26
CA GLY A 27 -5.44 2.17 11.39
C GLY A 27 -6.54 3.03 10.75
N GLY A 28 -7.57 2.43 10.15
CA GLY A 28 -8.68 3.15 9.52
C GLY A 28 -8.41 3.61 8.08
N PHE A 29 -7.35 3.10 7.44
CA PHE A 29 -7.02 3.41 6.06
C PHE A 29 -7.72 2.46 5.09
N GLU A 30 -8.02 2.96 3.90
CA GLU A 30 -8.30 2.11 2.74
C GLU A 30 -7.00 1.69 2.08
N THR A 31 -6.94 0.47 1.55
CA THR A 31 -5.72 -0.10 0.98
C THR A 31 -5.94 -0.48 -0.47
N ILE A 32 -4.96 -0.17 -1.31
CA ILE A 32 -4.89 -0.65 -2.70
C ILE A 32 -3.55 -1.38 -2.84
N ILE A 33 -3.58 -2.60 -3.37
CA ILE A 33 -2.39 -3.42 -3.57
C ILE A 33 -2.02 -3.39 -5.06
N CYS A 34 -0.76 -3.07 -5.36
CA CYS A 34 -0.18 -3.10 -6.69
C CYS A 34 0.94 -4.13 -6.73
N HIS A 35 1.03 -4.89 -7.82
CA HIS A 35 2.11 -5.86 -7.98
C HIS A 35 3.45 -5.20 -8.31
N ASP A 36 3.41 -4.03 -8.95
CA ASP A 36 4.59 -3.30 -9.38
C ASP A 36 4.44 -1.76 -9.33
N GLU A 37 5.56 -1.06 -9.54
CA GLU A 37 5.60 0.41 -9.54
C GLU A 37 4.92 1.07 -10.74
N TYR A 38 4.67 0.32 -11.81
CA TYR A 38 4.01 0.86 -13.00
C TYR A 38 2.50 0.97 -12.78
N GLU A 39 1.87 -0.05 -12.22
CA GLU A 39 0.48 -0.01 -11.74
C GLU A 39 0.30 1.08 -10.70
N ALA A 40 1.24 1.15 -9.75
CA ALA A 40 1.22 2.16 -8.69
C ALA A 40 1.23 3.59 -9.23
N ARG A 41 2.07 3.87 -10.23
CA ARG A 41 2.14 5.18 -10.88
C ARG A 41 0.87 5.53 -11.64
N LYS A 42 0.19 4.57 -12.26
CA LYS A 42 -1.11 4.81 -12.91
C LYS A 42 -2.18 5.20 -11.90
N LEU A 43 -2.27 4.47 -10.79
CA LEU A 43 -3.23 4.74 -9.73
C LEU A 43 -2.97 6.07 -9.03
N HIS A 44 -1.71 6.39 -8.75
CA HIS A 44 -1.35 7.68 -8.17
C HIS A 44 -1.71 8.87 -9.08
N ARG A 45 -1.69 8.70 -10.42
CA ARG A 45 -2.16 9.74 -11.35
C ARG A 45 -3.68 9.87 -11.39
N SER A 46 -4.41 8.76 -11.21
CA SER A 46 -5.87 8.74 -11.26
C SER A 46 -6.54 9.12 -9.94
N GLU A 47 -5.92 8.78 -8.81
CA GLU A 47 -6.49 8.90 -7.47
C GLU A 47 -5.65 9.76 -6.51
N GLY A 48 -4.64 10.46 -7.02
CA GLY A 48 -3.57 11.10 -6.24
C GLY A 48 -4.03 11.95 -5.05
N ASP A 49 -5.13 12.69 -5.18
CA ASP A 49 -5.69 13.51 -4.08
C ASP A 49 -6.23 12.69 -2.89
N THR A 50 -6.42 11.39 -3.07
CA THR A 50 -6.94 10.47 -2.04
C THR A 50 -5.88 9.51 -1.48
N ILE A 51 -4.73 9.40 -2.15
CA ILE A 51 -3.62 8.57 -1.72
C ILE A 51 -2.74 9.36 -0.76
N GLU A 52 -2.71 8.92 0.50
CA GLU A 52 -1.91 9.55 1.54
C GLU A 52 -0.47 9.07 1.51
N CYS A 53 -0.25 7.78 1.23
CA CYS A 53 1.10 7.24 1.17
C CYS A 53 1.22 6.01 0.27
N VAL A 54 2.47 5.73 -0.12
CA VAL A 54 2.88 4.53 -0.84
C VAL A 54 3.80 3.72 0.08
N PHE A 55 3.48 2.44 0.28
CA PHE A 55 4.18 1.54 1.19
C PHE A 55 4.79 0.37 0.41
N TYR A 56 6.09 0.11 0.65
CA TYR A 56 6.85 -0.96 -0.02
C TYR A 56 7.24 -2.03 1.00
N PRO A 57 6.44 -3.09 1.19
CA PRO A 57 6.77 -4.16 2.11
C PRO A 57 8.07 -4.85 1.69
N LYS A 58 9.03 -4.92 2.63
CA LYS A 58 10.30 -5.63 2.43
C LYS A 58 10.47 -6.65 3.54
N LYS A 59 10.89 -7.88 3.19
CA LYS A 59 11.39 -8.83 4.19
C LYS A 59 12.66 -8.23 4.79
N HIS A 60 12.66 -7.97 6.09
CA HIS A 60 13.93 -7.73 6.79
C HIS A 60 14.75 -9.01 6.69
N LYS A 61 15.84 -8.99 5.91
CA LYS A 61 16.86 -10.01 6.05
C LYS A 61 17.49 -9.81 7.43
N LYS A 62 17.29 -10.78 8.34
CA LYS A 62 18.14 -10.85 9.54
C LYS A 62 19.58 -10.90 9.03
N LYS A 63 20.41 -9.94 9.47
CA LYS A 63 21.85 -10.12 9.42
C LYS A 63 22.16 -11.11 10.54
N ASP A 64 22.43 -12.35 10.19
CA ASP A 64 23.24 -13.25 11.02
C ASP A 64 24.66 -12.70 11.14
#